data_AF-A0A8J7MZS2-F1
#
_entry.id   AF-A0A8J7MZS2-F1
#
_cell.length_a   1.000
_cell.length_b   1.000
_cell.length_c   1.000
_cell.angle_alpha   90.00
_cell.angle_beta   90.00
_cell.angle_gamma   90.00
#
_symmetry.space_group_name_H-M   'P 1'
#
loop_
_entity.id
_entity.type
_entity.pdbx_description
1 polymer ?
#
loop_
_entity_poly.entity_id
_entity_poly.type
_entity_poly.pdbx_seq_one_letter_code
_entity_poly.pdbx_strand_id
1 'polypeptide(L)'
;MLPGVIEFVLAAIGAVVFGTFAEYFIHRAMHWGVLHPEGHARHHELNEARTFLLDFVDYGIGAALLGWFGFLVSWTSGAGWATGAAIYTVLASYSHQIQHANADLVFWMKRPVHRLHHNLDMRDKNFGILVDWWDRLFGTYRSVEYLRDARPRRARDFLAIPWR
;
A
#
# COMPACT_ATOMS: atom_id res chain seq x y z
N MET A 1 -27.38 -18.82 4.95
CA MET A 1 -26.93 -17.42 4.79
C MET A 1 -25.62 -17.13 5.51
N LEU A 2 -25.45 -17.46 6.80
CA LEU A 2 -24.18 -17.19 7.52
C LEU A 2 -22.89 -17.74 6.89
N PRO A 3 -22.83 -18.97 6.34
CA PRO A 3 -21.58 -19.51 5.79
C PRO A 3 -21.02 -18.71 4.62
N GLY A 4 -21.88 -18.25 3.70
CA GLY A 4 -21.45 -17.46 2.54
C GLY A 4 -20.96 -16.06 2.91
N VAL A 5 -21.54 -15.43 3.92
CA VAL A 5 -21.05 -14.13 4.41
C VAL A 5 -19.65 -14.27 5.01
N ILE A 6 -19.42 -15.31 5.82
CA ILE A 6 -18.10 -15.58 6.41
C ILE A 6 -17.08 -15.84 5.30
N GLU A 7 -17.41 -16.70 4.33
CA GLU A 7 -16.55 -16.99 3.18
C GLU A 7 -16.17 -15.71 2.41
N PHE A 8 -17.15 -14.87 2.07
CA PHE A 8 -16.93 -13.59 1.41
C PHE A 8 -15.97 -12.69 2.19
N VAL A 9 -16.21 -12.53 3.50
CA VAL A 9 -15.40 -11.65 4.36
C VAL A 9 -13.97 -12.18 4.49
N LEU A 10 -13.80 -13.49 4.67
CA LEU A 10 -12.47 -14.10 4.74
C LEU A 10 -11.72 -13.94 3.42
N ALA A 11 -12.39 -14.13 2.29
CA ALA A 11 -11.79 -13.91 0.96
C ALA A 11 -11.40 -12.44 0.75
N ALA A 12 -12.23 -11.50 1.18
CA ALA A 12 -11.93 -10.06 1.10
C ALA A 12 -10.72 -9.67 1.98
N ILE A 13 -10.68 -10.13 3.23
CA ILE A 13 -9.54 -9.90 4.13
C ILE A 13 -8.27 -10.54 3.54
N GLY A 14 -8.39 -11.78 3.05
CA GLY A 14 -7.29 -12.50 2.40
C GLY A 14 -6.72 -11.73 1.21
N ALA A 15 -7.57 -11.17 0.35
CA ALA A 15 -7.14 -10.36 -0.78
C ALA A 15 -6.42 -9.07 -0.34
N VAL A 16 -6.88 -8.40 0.73
CA VAL A 16 -6.20 -7.20 1.25
C VAL A 16 -4.82 -7.56 1.79
N VAL A 17 -4.72 -8.61 2.61
CA VAL A 17 -3.43 -9.08 3.15
C VAL A 17 -2.50 -9.48 2.01
N PHE A 18 -2.99 -10.26 1.05
CA PHE A 18 -2.22 -10.68 -0.12
C PHE A 18 -1.78 -9.48 -0.99
N GLY A 19 -2.63 -8.47 -1.15
CA GLY A 19 -2.28 -7.23 -1.84
C GLY A 19 -1.08 -6.54 -1.20
N THR A 20 -1.07 -6.38 0.14
CA THR A 20 0.08 -5.79 0.84
C THR A 20 1.36 -6.62 0.73
N PHE A 21 1.21 -7.95 0.63
CA PHE A 21 2.34 -8.85 0.42
C PHE A 21 2.94 -8.68 -0.99
N ALA A 22 2.07 -8.63 -2.01
CA ALA A 22 2.48 -8.38 -3.38
C ALA A 22 3.12 -6.99 -3.51
N GLU A 23 2.54 -5.95 -2.90
CA GLU A 23 3.09 -4.59 -2.82
C GLU A 23 4.55 -4.60 -2.37
N TYR A 24 4.81 -5.24 -1.22
CA TYR A 24 6.13 -5.33 -0.63
C TYR A 24 7.16 -5.96 -1.58
N PHE A 25 6.82 -7.11 -2.20
CA PHE A 25 7.74 -7.80 -3.10
C PHE A 25 7.92 -7.09 -4.42
N ILE A 26 6.87 -6.48 -4.98
CA ILE A 26 6.95 -5.69 -6.20
C ILE A 26 7.86 -4.49 -5.98
N HIS A 27 7.64 -3.72 -4.90
CA HIS A 27 8.46 -2.56 -4.57
C HIS A 27 9.92 -2.97 -4.36
N ARG A 28 10.18 -4.05 -3.63
CA ARG A 28 11.52 -4.60 -3.45
C ARG A 28 12.16 -5.05 -4.77
N ALA A 29 11.40 -5.69 -5.65
CA ALA A 29 11.88 -6.10 -6.98
C ALA A 29 12.23 -4.90 -7.87
N MET A 30 11.53 -3.78 -7.72
CA MET A 30 11.88 -2.52 -8.39
C MET A 30 13.25 -2.00 -7.92
N HIS A 31 13.52 -2.06 -6.61
CA HIS A 31 14.82 -1.68 -6.05
C HIS A 31 15.96 -2.65 -6.36
N TRP A 32 15.66 -3.93 -6.60
CA TRP A 32 16.63 -4.91 -7.07
C TRP A 32 16.92 -4.83 -8.56
N GLY A 33 16.22 -3.97 -9.31
CA GLY A 33 16.38 -3.89 -10.76
C GLY A 33 15.84 -5.11 -11.49
N VAL A 34 14.85 -5.79 -10.93
CA VAL A 34 14.09 -6.86 -11.62
C VAL A 34 12.91 -6.25 -12.38
N LEU A 35 12.29 -5.22 -11.79
CA LEU A 35 11.24 -4.42 -12.41
C LEU A 35 11.75 -2.99 -12.59
N HIS A 36 11.53 -2.41 -13.77
CA HIS A 36 11.96 -1.04 -14.07
C HIS A 36 10.79 -0.13 -14.49
N PRO A 37 9.76 0.05 -13.64
CA PRO A 37 8.72 1.00 -13.96
C PRO A 37 9.30 2.41 -13.90
N GLU A 38 9.28 3.12 -15.04
CA GLU A 38 9.73 4.51 -15.15
C GLU A 38 9.08 5.41 -14.08
N GLY A 39 7.81 5.12 -13.75
CA GLY A 39 7.08 5.82 -12.69
C GLY A 39 7.76 5.74 -11.33
N HIS A 40 8.27 4.56 -10.93
CA HIS A 40 8.95 4.37 -9.65
C HIS A 40 10.31 5.08 -9.62
N ALA A 41 11.09 4.94 -10.69
CA ALA A 41 12.41 5.58 -10.77
C ALA A 41 12.28 7.12 -10.70
N ARG A 42 11.36 7.69 -11.48
CA ARG A 42 11.08 9.14 -11.46
C ARG A 42 10.52 9.58 -10.11
N HIS A 43 9.66 8.77 -9.49
CA HIS A 43 9.14 9.03 -8.15
C HIS A 43 10.26 9.17 -7.11
N HIS A 44 11.25 8.28 -7.17
CA HIS A 44 12.44 8.34 -6.33
C HIS A 44 13.33 9.54 -6.60
N GLU A 45 13.53 9.88 -7.87
CA GLU A 45 14.35 11.03 -8.28
C GLU A 45 13.77 12.36 -7.76
N LEU A 46 12.45 12.52 -7.87
CA LEU A 46 11.76 13.75 -7.46
C LEU A 46 11.38 13.77 -5.98
N ASN A 47 11.31 12.59 -5.33
CA ASN A 47 10.73 12.42 -3.99
C ASN A 47 9.32 13.06 -3.86
N GLU A 48 8.52 12.90 -4.92
CA GLU A 48 7.17 13.44 -5.01
C GLU A 48 6.22 12.36 -5.49
N ALA A 49 5.13 12.15 -4.74
CA ALA A 49 4.01 11.37 -5.25
C ALA A 49 3.43 12.04 -6.50
N ARG A 50 2.92 11.23 -7.43
CA ARG A 50 2.16 11.75 -8.58
C ARG A 50 0.79 12.19 -8.08
N THR A 51 -0.24 11.42 -8.40
CA THR A 51 -1.62 11.75 -8.02
C THR A 51 -2.32 10.47 -7.63
N PHE A 52 -3.30 10.57 -6.75
CA PHE A 52 -4.05 9.44 -6.23
C PHE A 52 -4.62 8.59 -7.38
N LEU A 53 -5.14 9.22 -8.44
CA LEU A 53 -5.69 8.49 -9.59
C LEU A 53 -4.63 7.68 -10.35
N LEU A 54 -3.42 8.23 -10.52
CA LEU A 54 -2.34 7.49 -11.17
C LEU A 54 -1.86 6.31 -10.33
N ASP A 55 -1.72 6.51 -9.02
CA ASP A 55 -1.41 5.41 -8.10
C ASP A 55 -2.52 4.36 -8.10
N PHE A 56 -3.78 4.80 -8.07
CA PHE A 56 -4.94 3.91 -8.14
C PHE A 56 -4.93 3.05 -9.40
N VAL A 57 -4.52 3.61 -10.53
CA VAL A 57 -4.34 2.84 -11.78
C VAL A 57 -3.17 1.86 -11.63
N ASP A 58 -2.02 2.27 -11.12
CA ASP A 58 -0.86 1.39 -10.96
C ASP A 58 -1.16 0.19 -10.04
N TYR A 59 -1.65 0.45 -8.82
CA TYR A 59 -2.07 -0.59 -7.88
C TYR A 59 -3.26 -1.39 -8.43
N GLY A 60 -4.15 -0.73 -9.18
CA GLY A 60 -5.34 -1.30 -9.78
C GLY A 60 -5.04 -2.31 -10.89
N ILE A 61 -3.99 -2.10 -11.69
CA ILE A 61 -3.55 -3.07 -12.71
C ILE A 61 -3.14 -4.38 -12.03
N GLY A 62 -2.33 -4.32 -10.97
CA GLY A 62 -1.94 -5.51 -10.21
C GLY A 62 -3.13 -6.20 -9.56
N ALA A 63 -4.01 -5.42 -8.93
CA ALA A 63 -5.25 -5.92 -8.33
C ALA A 63 -6.21 -6.54 -9.36
N ALA A 64 -6.32 -5.99 -10.57
CA ALA A 64 -7.16 -6.55 -11.63
C ALA A 64 -6.61 -7.89 -12.16
N LEU A 65 -5.29 -7.99 -12.31
CA LEU A 65 -4.62 -9.23 -12.74
C LEU A 65 -4.81 -10.39 -11.76
N LEU A 66 -4.97 -10.08 -10.47
CA LEU A 66 -5.06 -11.09 -9.39
C LEU A 66 -6.45 -11.15 -8.76
N GLY A 67 -7.34 -10.22 -9.10
CA GLY A 67 -8.65 -10.03 -8.48
C GLY A 67 -9.65 -11.14 -8.78
N TRP A 68 -9.31 -12.06 -9.69
CA TRP A 68 -10.15 -13.19 -10.06
C TRP A 68 -9.79 -14.49 -9.32
N PHE A 69 -8.72 -14.53 -8.53
CA PHE A 69 -8.25 -15.77 -7.89
C PHE A 69 -9.30 -16.42 -6.97
N GLY A 70 -10.10 -15.63 -6.25
CA GLY A 70 -11.16 -16.18 -5.41
C GLY A 70 -12.22 -17.00 -6.17
N PHE A 71 -12.42 -16.73 -7.47
CA PHE A 71 -13.38 -17.48 -8.30
C PHE A 71 -12.94 -18.92 -8.57
N LEU A 72 -11.66 -19.24 -8.35
CA LEU A 72 -11.15 -20.62 -8.41
C LEU A 72 -11.69 -21.49 -7.27
N VAL A 73 -12.18 -20.88 -6.18
CA VAL A 73 -12.76 -21.57 -5.03
C VAL A 73 -14.27 -21.62 -5.15
N SER A 74 -14.91 -20.46 -5.30
CA SER A 74 -16.36 -20.34 -5.45
C SER A 74 -16.74 -18.96 -5.97
N TRP A 75 -18.01 -18.78 -6.37
CA TRP A 75 -18.53 -17.45 -6.72
C TRP A 75 -18.48 -16.47 -5.53
N THR A 76 -18.81 -16.94 -4.33
CA THR A 76 -18.80 -16.14 -3.10
C THR A 76 -17.39 -15.69 -2.73
N SER A 77 -16.43 -16.61 -2.78
CA SER A 77 -15.01 -16.32 -2.57
C SER A 77 -14.48 -15.36 -3.64
N GLY A 78 -14.88 -15.53 -4.90
CA GLY A 78 -14.51 -14.63 -5.99
C GLY A 78 -15.00 -13.20 -5.78
N ALA A 79 -16.28 -13.03 -5.43
CA ALA A 79 -16.83 -11.72 -5.13
C ALA A 79 -16.14 -11.06 -3.92
N GLY A 80 -15.87 -11.84 -2.86
CA GLY A 80 -15.14 -11.37 -1.68
C GLY A 80 -13.72 -10.93 -2.03
N TRP A 81 -12.98 -11.78 -2.75
CA TRP A 81 -11.61 -11.51 -3.17
C TRP A 81 -11.51 -10.27 -4.07
N ALA A 82 -12.36 -10.16 -5.09
CA ALA A 82 -12.40 -9.00 -5.98
C ALA A 82 -12.71 -7.70 -5.19
N THR A 83 -13.63 -7.78 -4.22
CA THR A 83 -13.94 -6.65 -3.33
C THR A 83 -12.73 -6.27 -2.47
N GLY A 84 -12.06 -7.26 -1.88
CA GLY A 84 -10.85 -7.02 -1.08
C GLY A 84 -9.70 -6.45 -1.90
N ALA A 85 -9.51 -6.92 -3.15
CA ALA A 85 -8.53 -6.37 -4.07
C ALA A 85 -8.80 -4.89 -4.38
N ALA A 86 -10.06 -4.52 -4.63
CA ALA A 86 -10.45 -3.12 -4.82
C ALA A 86 -10.23 -2.26 -3.58
N ILE A 87 -10.56 -2.78 -2.38
CA ILE A 87 -10.30 -2.11 -1.10
C ILE A 87 -8.79 -1.88 -0.93
N TYR A 88 -7.97 -2.90 -1.18
CA TYR A 88 -6.52 -2.78 -1.15
C TYR A 88 -6.02 -1.68 -2.09
N THR A 89 -6.49 -1.63 -3.34
CA THR A 89 -6.09 -0.59 -4.30
C THR A 89 -6.35 0.80 -3.76
N VAL A 90 -7.53 1.06 -3.19
CA VAL A 90 -7.86 2.36 -2.58
C VAL A 90 -6.92 2.66 -1.41
N LEU A 91 -6.73 1.70 -0.50
CA LEU A 91 -5.94 1.89 0.71
C LEU A 91 -4.46 2.09 0.41
N ALA A 92 -3.87 1.30 -0.49
CA ALA A 92 -2.48 1.40 -0.91
C ALA A 92 -2.20 2.75 -1.58
N SER A 93 -3.05 3.15 -2.53
CA SER A 93 -2.95 4.46 -3.20
C SER A 93 -3.05 5.61 -2.19
N TYR A 94 -4.00 5.53 -1.25
CA TYR A 94 -4.14 6.53 -0.21
C TYR A 94 -2.91 6.56 0.73
N SER A 95 -2.42 5.40 1.15
CA SER A 95 -1.26 5.29 2.05
C SER A 95 0.01 5.82 1.40
N HIS A 96 0.18 5.59 0.09
CA HIS A 96 1.27 6.16 -0.68
C HIS A 96 1.20 7.69 -0.68
N GLN A 97 0.06 8.25 -1.06
CA GLN A 97 -0.16 9.69 -1.16
C GLN A 97 -0.02 10.41 0.19
N ILE A 98 -0.64 9.89 1.25
CA ILE A 98 -0.63 10.54 2.55
C ILE A 98 0.75 10.51 3.20
N GLN A 99 1.58 9.49 2.92
CA GLN A 99 2.95 9.45 3.40
C GLN A 99 3.83 10.52 2.76
N HIS A 100 3.52 10.92 1.52
CA HIS A 100 4.18 12.05 0.87
C HIS A 100 3.63 13.40 1.33
N ALA A 101 2.30 13.54 1.40
CA ALA A 101 1.63 14.80 1.71
C ALA A 101 1.73 15.18 3.19
N ASN A 102 1.45 14.24 4.11
CA ASN A 102 1.52 14.46 5.56
C ASN A 102 1.63 13.13 6.32
N ALA A 103 2.88 12.68 6.46
CA ALA A 103 3.22 11.40 7.07
C ALA A 103 2.82 11.28 8.57
N ASP A 104 2.54 12.40 9.25
CA ASP A 104 2.07 12.39 10.63
C ASP A 104 0.63 11.90 10.81
N LEU A 105 -0.15 11.90 9.73
CA LEU A 105 -1.51 11.38 9.70
C LEU A 105 -1.57 9.85 9.65
N VAL A 106 -0.46 9.18 9.33
CA VAL A 106 -0.36 7.71 9.29
C VAL A 106 -0.35 7.15 10.69
N PHE A 107 -1.52 6.81 11.22
CA PHE A 107 -1.68 6.32 12.60
C PHE A 107 -1.61 4.79 12.74
N TRP A 108 -1.82 4.06 11.65
CA TRP A 108 -1.87 2.59 11.65
C TRP A 108 -0.49 1.94 11.62
N MET A 109 0.56 2.70 11.34
CA MET A 109 1.96 2.26 11.47
C MET A 109 2.65 3.06 12.56
N LYS A 110 3.58 2.40 13.28
CA LYS A 110 4.38 3.08 14.32
C LYS A 110 5.12 4.29 13.73
N ARG A 111 5.55 4.20 12.47
CA ARG A 111 6.15 5.26 11.68
C ARG A 111 5.76 5.15 10.20
N PRO A 112 5.74 6.26 9.45
CA PRO A 112 5.45 6.26 8.02
C PRO A 112 6.68 5.76 7.23
N VAL A 113 6.79 4.44 7.08
CA VAL A 113 7.98 3.79 6.52
C VAL A 113 8.29 4.22 5.09
N HIS A 114 7.30 4.52 4.25
CA HIS A 114 7.53 4.97 2.87
C HIS A 114 8.14 6.38 2.83
N ARG A 115 7.63 7.30 3.66
CA ARG A 115 8.23 8.64 3.81
C ARG A 115 9.70 8.56 4.23
N LEU A 116 10.00 7.67 5.18
CA LEU A 116 11.35 7.45 5.67
C LEU A 116 12.24 6.78 4.64
N HIS A 117 11.67 5.87 3.85
CA HIS A 117 12.36 5.18 2.76
C HIS A 117 12.94 6.19 1.77
N HIS A 118 12.14 7.18 1.34
CA HIS A 118 12.63 8.25 0.47
C HIS A 118 13.56 9.23 1.19
N ASN A 119 13.14 9.80 2.32
CA ASN A 119 13.86 10.91 2.96
C ASN A 119 15.25 10.53 3.48
N LEU A 120 15.49 9.25 3.72
CA LEU A 120 16.75 8.75 4.27
C LEU A 120 17.46 7.80 3.27
N ASP A 121 17.08 7.85 1.99
CA ASP A 121 17.63 7.04 0.88
C ASP A 121 17.77 5.55 1.24
N MET A 122 16.72 4.96 1.84
CA MET A 122 16.75 3.58 2.32
C MET A 122 16.43 2.58 1.20
N ARG A 123 17.17 2.62 0.09
CA ARG A 123 16.92 1.80 -1.11
C ARG A 123 16.83 0.29 -0.87
N ASP A 124 17.34 -0.20 0.26
CA ASP A 124 17.34 -1.61 0.64
C ASP A 124 16.46 -1.94 1.88
N LYS A 125 15.68 -0.99 2.41
CA LYS A 125 14.87 -1.13 3.64
C LYS A 125 13.51 -0.47 3.51
N ASN A 126 12.56 -0.83 4.38
CA ASN A 126 11.26 -0.15 4.52
C ASN A 126 10.45 -0.07 3.21
N PHE A 127 10.22 -1.22 2.56
CA PHE A 127 9.51 -1.30 1.27
C PHE A 127 7.98 -1.28 1.41
N GLY A 128 7.43 -1.48 2.60
CA GLY A 128 5.99 -1.43 2.82
C GLY A 128 5.42 -0.04 2.57
N ILE A 129 4.27 0.04 1.90
CA ILE A 129 3.57 1.32 1.67
C ILE A 129 2.29 1.35 2.48
N LEU A 130 1.41 0.35 2.37
CA LEU A 130 0.19 0.28 3.19
C LEU A 130 0.49 -0.15 4.64
N VAL A 131 1.34 -1.17 4.82
CA VAL A 131 1.71 -1.73 6.12
C VAL A 131 3.21 -2.08 6.17
N ASP A 132 3.78 -2.09 7.37
CA ASP A 132 5.21 -2.41 7.61
C ASP A 132 5.45 -3.88 8.04
N TRP A 133 4.42 -4.73 7.97
CA TRP A 133 4.47 -6.11 8.49
C TRP A 133 5.53 -6.94 7.77
N TRP A 134 5.58 -6.83 6.45
CA TRP A 134 6.47 -7.60 5.61
C TRP A 134 7.92 -7.17 5.76
N ASP A 135 8.17 -5.87 5.99
CA ASP A 135 9.50 -5.40 6.35
C ASP A 135 10.01 -6.03 7.64
N ARG A 136 9.13 -6.15 8.64
CA ARG A 136 9.48 -6.77 9.92
C ARG A 136 9.73 -8.27 9.76
N LEU A 137 8.86 -8.95 9.00
CA LEU A 137 8.94 -10.38 8.78
C LEU A 137 10.19 -10.78 7.97
N PHE A 138 10.54 -10.01 6.94
CA PHE A 138 11.64 -10.31 6.03
C PHE A 138 12.95 -9.56 6.34
N GLY A 139 13.02 -8.88 7.49
CA GLY A 139 14.27 -8.25 7.97
C GLY A 139 14.71 -7.01 7.21
N THR A 140 13.79 -6.32 6.52
CA THR A 140 14.06 -5.04 5.83
C THR A 140 13.54 -3.84 6.62
N TYR A 141 12.91 -4.04 7.77
CA TYR A 141 12.48 -2.93 8.62
C TYR A 141 13.66 -2.21 9.25
N ARG A 142 13.85 -0.93 8.90
CA ARG A 142 14.84 -0.06 9.53
C ARG A 142 14.17 0.89 10.50
N SER A 143 14.52 0.73 11.77
CA SER A 143 14.02 1.58 12.83
C SER A 143 14.82 2.88 12.93
N VAL A 144 14.21 4.00 12.51
CA VAL A 144 14.68 5.37 12.82
C VAL A 144 13.74 6.12 13.75
N GLU A 145 14.28 7.00 14.58
CA GLU A 145 13.44 7.89 15.40
C GLU A 145 12.56 8.77 14.50
N TYR A 146 11.27 8.82 14.81
CA TYR A 146 10.29 9.62 14.08
C TYR A 146 9.40 10.32 15.10
N LEU A 147 9.65 11.61 15.30
CA LEU A 147 8.87 12.45 16.19
C LEU A 147 7.73 13.03 15.38
N ARG A 148 6.50 12.59 15.70
CA ARG A 148 5.29 13.15 15.11
C ARG A 148 5.07 14.56 15.62
N ASP A 149 4.59 15.42 14.74
CA ASP A 149 4.08 16.71 15.17
C ASP A 149 2.91 16.53 16.16
N ALA A 150 2.92 17.31 17.24
CA ALA A 150 1.89 17.30 18.27
C ALA A 150 0.61 18.06 17.84
N ARG A 151 0.61 18.69 16.66
CA ARG A 151 -0.57 19.41 16.14
C ARG A 151 -1.80 18.49 16.05
N PRO A 152 -2.99 18.96 16.47
CA PRO A 152 -4.22 18.17 16.34
C PRO A 152 -4.54 17.84 14.88
N ARG A 153 -4.83 16.56 14.62
CA ARG A 153 -5.25 16.08 13.29
C ARG A 153 -6.68 16.52 13.01
N ARG A 154 -6.92 17.23 11.91
CA ARG A 154 -8.27 17.62 11.48
C ARG A 154 -8.73 16.69 10.36
N ALA A 155 -10.03 16.40 10.30
CA ALA A 155 -10.60 15.52 9.28
C ALA A 155 -10.24 15.97 7.84
N ARG A 156 -10.22 17.29 7.59
CA ARG A 156 -9.84 17.87 6.29
C ARG A 156 -8.39 17.56 5.89
N ASP A 157 -7.49 17.31 6.85
CA ASP A 157 -6.08 17.07 6.56
C ASP A 157 -5.88 15.70 5.90
N PHE A 158 -6.76 14.74 6.18
CA PHE A 158 -6.79 13.42 5.51
C PHE A 158 -7.23 13.52 4.05
N LEU A 159 -7.85 14.62 3.63
CA LEU A 159 -8.27 14.85 2.24
C LEU A 159 -7.28 15.74 1.47
N ALA A 160 -6.26 16.28 2.15
CA ALA A 160 -5.27 17.17 1.56
C ALA A 160 -4.16 16.40 0.84
N ILE A 161 -4.54 15.55 -0.12
CA ILE A 161 -3.63 14.81 -0.99
C ILE A 161 -3.80 15.23 -2.45
N PRO A 162 -2.78 15.06 -3.31
CA PRO A 162 -2.90 15.24 -4.75
C PRO A 162 -3.90 14.24 -5.36
N TRP A 163 -5.16 14.64 -5.59
CA TRP A 163 -6.19 13.72 -6.09
C TRP A 163 -6.11 13.46 -7.60
N ARG A 164 -5.73 14.46 -8.41
CA ARG A 164 -5.75 14.41 -9.87
C ARG A 164 -4.45 14.85 -10.46
#